data_AF-A0A952PG73-F1
#
_entry.id   AF-A0A952PG73-F1
#
_cell.length_a   1.000
_cell.length_b   1.000
_cell.length_c   1.000
_cell.angle_alpha   90.00
_cell.angle_beta   90.00
_cell.angle_gamma   90.00
#
_symmetry.space_group_name_H-M   'P 1'
#
loop_
_entity.id
_entity.type
_entity.pdbx_description
1 polymer ?
#
loop_
_entity_poly.entity_id
_entity_poly.type
_entity_poly.pdbx_seq_one_letter_code
_entity_poly.pdbx_strand_id
1 'polypeptide(L)'
;MSEIVVQGKPSSPYRAYKELAPQAPFALRELIAALGYPVEEKAGGAVYVAVETLGQIAEELSEMVGQSPAWGWRYLHGVLNQKQAASAKLTQAIFAWGAVVDGMPAVMANTQDVVVRAQPGQLHPGAVVLAASRRCRTCRVAFVPRVPWQRWCTSKCRGRSEGGGVKLEVGGG
;
A
#
# COMPACT_ATOMS: atom_id res chain seq x y z
N MET A 1 -23.91 24.59 -13.46
CA MET A 1 -22.57 24.77 -12.85
C MET A 1 -21.82 23.46 -13.01
N SER A 2 -20.83 23.41 -13.90
CA SER A 2 -20.10 22.18 -14.23
C SER A 2 -18.83 22.13 -13.38
N GLU A 3 -18.79 21.20 -12.43
CA GLU A 3 -17.65 20.99 -11.55
C GLU A 3 -16.53 20.26 -12.32
N ILE A 4 -15.41 20.94 -12.54
CA ILE A 4 -14.23 20.35 -13.19
C ILE A 4 -13.54 19.48 -12.14
N VAL A 5 -13.84 18.18 -12.14
CA VAL A 5 -13.12 17.21 -11.32
C VAL A 5 -11.74 16.99 -11.93
N VAL A 6 -10.73 17.65 -11.35
CA VAL A 6 -9.33 17.44 -11.71
C VAL A 6 -8.96 16.00 -11.32
N GLN A 7 -8.86 15.11 -12.30
CA GLN A 7 -8.38 13.74 -12.08
C GLN A 7 -6.88 13.76 -11.77
N GLY A 8 -6.55 13.85 -10.47
CA GLY A 8 -5.19 13.62 -9.99
C GLY A 8 -4.69 12.25 -10.44
N LYS A 9 -3.45 12.18 -10.94
CA LYS A 9 -2.76 10.91 -11.18
C LYS A 9 -2.75 10.14 -9.85
N PRO A 10 -3.32 8.93 -9.76
CA PRO A 10 -3.23 8.19 -8.50
C PRO A 10 -1.76 7.87 -8.27
N SER A 11 -1.20 8.42 -7.20
CA SER A 11 0.14 8.11 -6.72
C SER A 11 0.19 6.61 -6.44
N SER A 12 1.36 5.98 -6.61
CA SER A 12 1.56 4.65 -6.05
C SER A 12 1.21 4.72 -4.57
N PRO A 13 0.42 3.79 -4.01
CA PRO A 13 0.08 3.82 -2.58
C PRO A 13 1.34 3.80 -1.70
N TYR A 14 2.45 3.30 -2.25
CA TYR A 14 3.75 3.22 -1.60
C TYR A 14 4.63 4.47 -1.78
N ARG A 15 4.21 5.47 -2.56
CA ARG A 15 5.04 6.65 -2.82
C ARG A 15 5.26 7.46 -1.54
N ALA A 16 4.19 7.73 -0.81
CA ALA A 16 4.28 8.46 0.47
C ALA A 16 5.18 7.71 1.47
N TYR A 17 5.02 6.39 1.58
CA TYR A 17 5.85 5.59 2.49
C TYR A 17 7.31 5.49 2.05
N LYS A 18 7.61 5.59 0.75
CA LYS A 18 9.00 5.67 0.27
C LYS A 18 9.66 6.98 0.72
N GLU A 19 8.91 8.07 0.77
CA GLU A 19 9.38 9.37 1.24
C GLU A 19 9.57 9.37 2.78
N LEU A 20 8.78 8.56 3.51
CA LEU A 20 8.89 8.36 4.96
C LEU A 20 9.91 7.30 5.39
N ALA A 21 10.48 6.52 4.46
CA ALA A 21 11.40 5.44 4.79
C ALA A 21 12.58 5.84 5.70
N PRO A 22 13.18 7.05 5.60
CA PRO A 22 14.22 7.50 6.53
C PRO A 22 13.78 7.64 7.99
N GLN A 23 12.48 7.83 8.25
CA GLN A 23 11.92 8.00 9.59
C GLN A 23 11.57 6.67 10.25
N ALA A 24 11.47 5.60 9.46
CA ALA A 24 11.01 4.29 9.92
C ALA A 24 11.85 3.70 11.08
N PRO A 25 13.20 3.79 11.11
CA PRO A 25 13.99 3.27 12.23
C PRO A 25 13.65 3.95 13.57
N PHE A 26 13.46 5.28 13.54
CA PHE A 26 13.12 6.07 14.72
C PHE A 26 11.71 5.76 15.19
N ALA A 27 10.73 5.76 14.27
CA ALA A 27 9.35 5.42 14.60
C ALA A 27 9.24 4.01 15.19
N LEU A 28 9.95 3.03 14.61
CA LEU A 28 9.98 1.66 15.14
C LEU A 28 10.55 1.63 16.56
N ARG A 29 11.65 2.34 16.82
CA ARG A 29 12.28 2.42 18.14
C ARG A 29 11.32 3.01 19.19
N GLU A 30 10.68 4.13 18.87
CA GLU A 30 9.73 4.79 19.77
C GLU A 30 8.53 3.89 20.07
N LEU A 31 8.00 3.17 19.08
CA LEU A 31 6.88 2.26 19.26
C LEU A 31 7.23 1.06 20.15
N ILE A 32 8.41 0.47 19.97
CA ILE A 32 8.88 -0.63 20.81
C ILE A 32 8.96 -0.17 22.27
N ALA A 33 9.51 1.02 22.52
CA ALA A 33 9.58 1.59 23.87
C ALA A 33 8.18 1.92 24.44
N ALA A 34 7.30 2.51 23.63
CA ALA A 34 5.94 2.89 24.05
C ALA A 34 5.08 1.67 24.45
N LEU A 35 5.32 0.52 23.83
CA LEU A 35 4.67 -0.75 24.16
C LEU A 35 5.27 -1.46 25.39
N GLY A 36 6.27 -0.85 26.03
CA GLY A 36 6.89 -1.37 27.24
C GLY A 36 7.91 -2.48 27.02
N TYR A 37 8.34 -2.72 25.77
CA TYR A 37 9.43 -3.65 25.51
C TYR A 37 10.77 -3.04 25.92
N PRO A 38 11.68 -3.82 26.53
CA PRO A 38 12.98 -3.32 26.94
C PRO A 38 13.83 -2.96 25.71
N VAL A 39 14.32 -1.73 25.69
CA VAL A 39 15.24 -1.21 24.67
C VAL A 39 16.52 -0.76 25.37
N GLU A 40 17.64 -1.38 25.02
CA GLU A 40 18.95 -1.01 25.55
C GLU A 40 19.75 -0.25 24.49
N GLU A 41 20.28 0.92 24.86
CA GLU A 41 21.21 1.66 24.02
C GLU A 41 22.66 1.37 24.43
N LYS A 42 23.46 0.90 23.49
CA LYS A 42 24.89 0.67 23.69
C LYS A 42 25.70 1.92 23.33
N ALA A 43 26.92 2.00 23.88
CA ALA A 43 27.89 3.00 23.47
C ALA A 43 28.07 2.98 21.94
N GLY A 44 27.88 4.14 21.30
CA GLY A 44 27.87 4.26 19.84
C GLY A 44 26.47 4.30 19.19
N GLY A 45 25.40 4.37 19.99
CA GLY A 45 24.02 4.57 19.50
C GLY A 45 23.37 3.34 18.89
N ALA A 46 23.99 2.16 19.05
CA ALA A 46 23.39 0.90 18.64
C ALA A 46 22.25 0.53 19.60
N VAL A 47 21.12 0.13 19.04
CA VAL A 47 19.91 -0.22 19.78
C VAL A 47 19.81 -1.74 19.85
N TYR A 48 19.62 -2.25 21.06
CA TYR A 48 19.44 -3.66 21.34
C TYR A 48 18.02 -3.93 21.86
N VAL A 49 17.40 -4.93 21.25
CA VAL A 49 16.08 -5.48 21.62
C VAL A 49 16.23 -7.00 21.55
N ALA A 50 15.62 -7.73 22.48
CA ALA A 50 15.68 -9.19 22.50
C ALA A 50 15.22 -9.80 21.16
N VAL A 51 15.88 -10.90 20.77
CA VAL A 51 15.64 -11.54 19.46
C VAL A 51 14.20 -12.04 19.37
N GLU A 52 13.68 -12.60 20.46
CA GLU A 52 12.32 -13.11 20.58
C GLU A 52 11.30 -11.98 20.39
N THR A 53 11.51 -10.84 21.06
CA THR A 53 10.67 -9.63 20.92
C THR A 53 10.68 -9.12 19.48
N LEU A 54 11.85 -8.99 18.85
CA LEU A 54 11.94 -8.57 17.46
C LEU A 54 11.30 -9.59 16.51
N GLY A 55 11.33 -10.88 16.83
CA GLY A 55 10.64 -11.92 16.09
C GLY A 55 9.12 -11.71 16.09
N GLN A 56 8.54 -11.52 17.27
CA GLN A 56 7.10 -11.26 17.45
C GLN A 56 6.67 -9.99 16.71
N ILE A 57 7.41 -8.89 16.86
CA ILE A 57 7.13 -7.64 16.15
C ILE A 57 7.21 -7.86 14.63
N ALA A 58 8.16 -8.65 14.13
CA ALA A 58 8.27 -8.92 12.70
C ALA A 58 7.05 -9.66 12.15
N GLU A 59 6.52 -10.63 12.91
CA GLU A 59 5.32 -11.37 12.56
C GLU A 59 4.09 -10.46 12.56
N GLU A 60 3.87 -9.69 13.62
CA GLU A 60 2.74 -8.74 13.74
C GLU A 60 2.75 -7.70 12.60
N LEU A 61 3.91 -7.08 12.35
CA LEU A 61 4.06 -6.13 11.26
C LEU A 61 3.82 -6.80 9.90
N SER A 62 4.27 -8.04 9.72
CA SER A 62 4.06 -8.77 8.45
C SER A 62 2.59 -9.09 8.23
N GLU A 63 1.89 -9.54 9.26
CA GLU A 63 0.48 -9.89 9.21
C GLU A 63 -0.37 -8.65 8.86
N MET A 64 -0.11 -7.51 9.50
CA MET A 64 -0.87 -6.26 9.33
C MET A 64 -0.94 -5.79 7.87
N VAL A 65 0.09 -6.07 7.07
CA VAL A 65 0.18 -5.67 5.66
C VAL A 65 0.18 -6.85 4.68
N GLY A 66 -0.16 -8.06 5.15
CA GLY A 66 -0.17 -9.27 4.34
C GLY A 66 1.18 -9.52 3.63
N GLN A 67 2.29 -9.41 4.35
CA GLN A 67 3.62 -9.63 3.82
C GLN A 67 3.98 -11.12 3.82
N SER A 68 4.36 -11.65 2.65
CA SER A 68 4.84 -13.01 2.46
C SER A 68 6.05 -13.05 1.51
N PRO A 69 7.19 -13.66 1.89
CA PRO A 69 7.47 -14.23 3.21
C PRO A 69 7.49 -13.14 4.29
N ALA A 70 7.16 -13.53 5.53
CA ALA A 70 7.23 -12.65 6.69
C ALA A 70 8.66 -12.11 6.88
N TRP A 71 8.76 -10.90 7.41
CA TRP A 71 10.06 -10.36 7.80
C TRP A 71 10.64 -11.15 8.97
N GLY A 72 11.97 -11.31 8.99
CA GLY A 72 12.66 -11.90 10.13
C GLY A 72 13.25 -10.84 11.06
N TRP A 73 13.50 -11.22 12.30
CA TRP A 73 14.13 -10.35 13.32
C TRP A 73 15.43 -9.69 12.83
N ARG A 74 16.24 -10.39 12.02
CA ARG A 74 17.51 -9.86 11.47
C ARG A 74 17.30 -8.63 10.59
N TYR A 75 16.23 -8.63 9.80
CA TYR A 75 15.90 -7.52 8.92
C TYR A 75 15.47 -6.31 9.75
N LEU A 76 14.56 -6.50 10.72
CA LEU A 76 14.16 -5.43 11.65
C LEU A 76 15.35 -4.88 12.45
N HIS A 77 16.21 -5.75 12.98
CA HIS A 77 17.42 -5.34 13.70
C HIS A 77 18.34 -4.50 12.81
N GLY A 78 18.48 -4.86 11.52
CA GLY A 78 19.21 -4.09 10.53
C GLY A 78 18.61 -2.71 10.27
N VAL A 79 17.28 -2.61 10.18
CA VAL A 79 16.55 -1.35 10.01
C VAL A 79 16.67 -0.47 11.26
N LEU A 80 16.44 -1.03 12.45
CA LEU A 80 16.52 -0.34 13.73
C LEU A 80 17.89 0.32 13.95
N ASN A 81 18.95 -0.40 13.58
CA ASN A 81 20.33 0.07 13.66
C ASN A 81 20.80 0.81 12.39
N GLN A 82 19.88 1.19 11.49
CA GLN A 82 20.15 1.92 10.25
C GLN A 82 21.20 1.27 9.32
N LYS A 83 21.46 -0.02 9.47
CA LYS A 83 22.33 -0.81 8.58
C LYS A 83 21.62 -1.21 7.29
N GLN A 84 20.30 -1.20 7.30
CA GLN A 84 19.44 -1.51 6.15
C GLN A 84 18.34 -0.47 6.05
N ALA A 85 18.02 -0.05 4.83
CA ALA A 85 16.90 0.87 4.60
C ALA A 85 15.56 0.14 4.75
N ALA A 86 14.59 0.77 5.40
CA ALA A 86 13.24 0.23 5.48
C ALA A 86 12.58 0.23 4.08
N SER A 87 12.06 -0.92 3.67
CA SER A 87 11.19 -0.99 2.49
C SER A 87 9.92 -0.16 2.70
N ALA A 88 9.34 0.40 1.63
CA ALA A 88 8.10 1.18 1.73
C ALA A 88 6.94 0.42 2.39
N LYS A 89 6.87 -0.92 2.22
CA LYS A 89 5.85 -1.76 2.83
C LYS A 89 6.08 -1.96 4.34
N LEU A 90 7.33 -2.09 4.78
CA LEU A 90 7.67 -2.09 6.21
C LEU A 90 7.37 -0.71 6.82
N THR A 91 7.74 0.37 6.13
CA THR A 91 7.40 1.73 6.58
C THR A 91 5.90 1.88 6.77
N GLN A 92 5.09 1.44 5.81
CA GLN A 92 3.63 1.39 5.96
C GLN A 92 3.20 0.62 7.22
N ALA A 93 3.74 -0.59 7.44
CA ALA A 93 3.40 -1.41 8.60
C ALA A 93 3.74 -0.70 9.92
N ILE A 94 4.91 -0.07 10.03
CA ILE A 94 5.35 0.65 11.24
C ILE A 94 4.40 1.82 11.56
N PHE A 95 4.07 2.65 10.57
CA PHE A 95 3.15 3.77 10.78
C PHE A 95 1.72 3.30 11.06
N ALA A 96 1.28 2.22 10.41
CA ALA A 96 -0.02 1.63 10.70
C ALA A 96 -0.08 1.06 12.14
N TRP A 97 1.00 0.44 12.60
CA TRP A 97 1.11 -0.05 13.97
C TRP A 97 1.07 1.10 14.98
N GLY A 98 1.75 2.21 14.71
CA GLY A 98 1.64 3.41 15.55
C GLY A 98 0.22 3.96 15.65
N ALA A 99 -0.51 4.02 14.53
CA ALA A 99 -1.92 4.40 14.56
C ALA A 99 -2.78 3.44 15.41
N VAL A 100 -2.46 2.14 15.39
CA VAL A 100 -3.12 1.14 16.25
C VAL A 100 -2.84 1.37 17.72
N VAL A 101 -1.59 1.70 18.07
CA VAL A 101 -1.22 2.08 19.44
C VAL A 101 -1.98 3.33 19.90
N ASP A 102 -2.22 4.29 18.99
CA ASP A 102 -3.05 5.48 19.24
C ASP A 102 -4.58 5.19 19.28
N GLY A 103 -4.98 3.92 19.21
CA GLY A 103 -6.38 3.50 19.29
C GLY A 103 -7.14 3.53 17.96
N MET A 104 -6.48 3.80 16.83
CA MET A 104 -7.12 3.66 15.52
C MET A 104 -7.22 2.19 15.11
N PRO A 105 -8.36 1.73 14.55
CA PRO A 105 -8.43 0.37 14.00
C PRO A 105 -7.39 0.18 12.88
N ALA A 106 -6.70 -0.97 12.87
CA ALA A 106 -5.67 -1.30 11.88
C ALA A 106 -6.15 -1.18 10.42
N VAL A 107 -7.45 -1.43 10.20
CA VAL A 107 -8.11 -1.24 8.90
C VAL A 107 -8.07 0.22 8.49
N MET A 108 -8.39 1.15 9.40
CA MET A 108 -8.40 2.59 9.08
C MET A 108 -7.01 3.12 8.75
N ALA A 109 -5.99 2.66 9.48
CA ALA A 109 -4.60 3.06 9.26
C ALA A 109 -4.05 2.70 7.86
N ASN A 110 -4.66 1.71 7.21
CA ASN A 110 -4.27 1.25 5.87
C ASN A 110 -5.32 1.57 4.78
N THR A 111 -6.35 2.35 5.10
CA THR A 111 -7.38 2.75 4.14
C THR A 111 -7.16 4.18 3.65
N GLN A 112 -7.69 4.48 2.47
CA GLN A 112 -7.80 5.84 1.95
C GLN A 112 -9.28 6.18 1.82
N ASP A 113 -9.63 7.44 2.08
CA ASP A 113 -11.00 7.91 1.85
C ASP A 113 -11.36 7.80 0.37
N VAL A 114 -12.48 7.13 0.09
CA VAL A 114 -13.03 6.98 -1.25
C VAL A 114 -14.50 7.37 -1.23
N VAL A 115 -14.88 8.29 -2.11
CA VAL A 115 -16.29 8.62 -2.35
C VAL A 115 -16.88 7.61 -3.32
N VAL A 116 -17.72 6.71 -2.81
CA VAL A 116 -18.49 5.76 -3.64
C VAL A 116 -19.83 6.40 -4.00
N ARG A 117 -20.08 6.60 -5.30
CA ARG A 117 -21.38 7.02 -5.82
C ARG A 117 -22.05 5.84 -6.51
N ALA A 118 -23.23 5.45 -6.05
CA ALA A 118 -24.03 4.37 -6.62
C ALA A 118 -25.44 4.86 -6.94
N GLN A 119 -26.14 4.19 -7.86
CA GLN A 119 -27.55 4.48 -8.12
C GLN A 119 -28.42 4.11 -6.90
N PRO A 120 -29.57 4.78 -6.68
CA PRO A 120 -30.50 4.40 -5.63
C PRO A 120 -30.82 2.90 -5.67
N GLY A 121 -30.71 2.22 -4.52
CA GLY A 121 -30.98 0.79 -4.38
C GLY A 121 -29.82 -0.16 -4.74
N GLN A 122 -28.68 0.34 -5.24
CA GLN A 122 -27.51 -0.53 -5.55
C GLN A 122 -26.61 -0.82 -4.36
N LEU A 123 -26.72 -0.05 -3.27
CA LEU A 123 -26.00 -0.29 -2.03
C LEU A 123 -27.01 -0.40 -0.89
N HIS A 124 -26.94 -1.50 -0.15
CA HIS A 124 -27.68 -1.66 1.10
C HIS A 124 -26.94 -0.96 2.25
N PRO A 125 -27.65 -0.49 3.28
CA PRO A 125 -27.02 -0.07 4.53
C PRO A 125 -26.10 -1.18 5.07
N GLY A 126 -24.86 -0.82 5.44
CA GLY A 126 -23.85 -1.77 5.91
C GLY A 126 -23.11 -2.55 4.81
N ALA A 127 -23.32 -2.24 3.53
CA ALA A 127 -22.60 -2.91 2.45
C ALA A 127 -21.08 -2.71 2.54
N VAL A 128 -20.33 -3.81 2.45
CA VAL A 128 -18.87 -3.80 2.32
C VAL A 128 -18.50 -3.73 0.84
N VAL A 129 -17.87 -2.64 0.43
CA VAL A 129 -17.45 -2.44 -0.97
C VAL A 129 -16.04 -3.01 -1.18
N LEU A 130 -15.97 -4.24 -1.68
CA LEU A 130 -14.71 -4.89 -2.05
C LEU A 130 -14.32 -4.48 -3.47
N ALA A 131 -13.64 -3.34 -3.63
CA ALA A 131 -13.25 -2.81 -4.93
C ALA A 131 -11.72 -2.68 -5.06
N ALA A 132 -11.11 -3.52 -5.89
CA ALA A 132 -9.72 -3.35 -6.32
C ALA A 132 -9.67 -2.55 -7.63
N SER A 133 -9.28 -1.28 -7.58
CA SER A 133 -9.13 -0.50 -8.80
C SER A 133 -7.93 -0.98 -9.64
N ARG A 134 -8.06 -0.91 -10.96
CA ARG A 134 -7.00 -1.21 -11.94
C ARG A 134 -6.91 -0.12 -12.99
N ARG A 135 -5.73 0.06 -13.59
CA ARG A 135 -5.58 0.96 -14.74
C ARG A 135 -5.95 0.23 -16.02
N CYS A 136 -6.76 0.88 -16.85
CA CYS A 136 -7.05 0.41 -18.20
C CYS A 136 -5.77 0.34 -19.02
N ARG A 137 -5.53 -0.79 -19.70
CA ARG A 137 -4.31 -1.01 -20.50
C ARG A 137 -4.15 -0.02 -21.66
N THR A 138 -5.25 0.52 -22.18
CA THR A 138 -5.25 1.42 -23.35
C THR A 138 -5.27 2.89 -22.94
N CYS A 139 -6.30 3.33 -22.20
CA CYS A 139 -6.50 4.75 -21.87
C CYS A 139 -5.96 5.16 -20.49
N ARG A 140 -5.40 4.23 -19.71
CA ARG A 140 -4.84 4.44 -18.36
C ARG A 140 -5.79 4.95 -17.27
N VAL A 141 -7.07 5.20 -17.58
CA VAL A 141 -8.12 5.50 -16.59
C VAL A 141 -8.21 4.36 -15.56
N ALA A 142 -8.29 4.72 -14.28
CA ALA A 142 -8.52 3.77 -13.20
C ALA A 142 -10.01 3.36 -13.17
N PHE A 143 -10.28 2.08 -13.05
CA PHE A 143 -11.63 1.53 -12.99
C PHE A 143 -11.68 0.31 -12.06
N VAL A 144 -12.86 0.03 -11.50
CA VAL A 144 -13.09 -1.20 -10.74
C VAL A 144 -13.53 -2.29 -11.73
N PRO A 145 -12.76 -3.39 -11.89
CA PRO A 145 -13.11 -4.47 -12.79
C PRO A 145 -14.32 -5.25 -12.27
N ARG A 146 -15.22 -5.64 -13.17
CA ARG A 146 -16.38 -6.50 -12.85
C ARG A 146 -15.97 -7.96 -12.64
N VAL A 147 -14.87 -8.37 -13.25
CA VAL A 147 -14.32 -9.73 -13.19
C VAL A 147 -12.79 -9.68 -13.05
N PRO A 148 -12.15 -10.66 -12.37
CA PRO A 148 -10.71 -10.63 -12.06
C PRO A 148 -9.78 -10.51 -13.26
N TRP A 149 -10.21 -10.90 -14.47
CA TRP A 149 -9.41 -10.84 -15.69
C TRP A 149 -9.68 -9.60 -16.56
N GLN A 150 -10.57 -8.68 -16.15
CA GLN A 150 -10.86 -7.48 -16.94
C GLN A 150 -9.66 -6.53 -16.97
N ARG A 151 -9.12 -6.26 -18.18
CA ARG A 151 -7.95 -5.41 -18.42
C ARG A 151 -8.28 -4.03 -19.00
N TRP A 152 -9.51 -3.83 -19.48
CA TRP A 152 -9.96 -2.61 -20.15
C TRP A 152 -11.23 -2.07 -19.51
N CYS A 153 -11.33 -0.74 -19.40
CA CYS A 153 -12.49 -0.08 -18.79
C CYS A 153 -13.76 -0.19 -19.66
N THR A 154 -13.61 -0.28 -20.98
CA THR A 154 -14.73 -0.37 -21.94
C THR A 154 -14.37 -1.28 -23.12
N SER A 155 -15.39 -1.76 -23.83
CA SER A 155 -15.25 -2.51 -25.09
C SER A 155 -14.48 -1.72 -26.15
N LYS A 156 -14.68 -0.39 -26.23
CA LYS A 156 -13.92 0.50 -27.13
C LYS A 156 -12.40 0.44 -26.85
N CYS A 157 -12.00 0.43 -25.58
CA CYS A 157 -10.58 0.34 -25.21
C CYS A 157 -9.98 -1.03 -25.54
N ARG A 158 -10.78 -2.10 -25.43
CA ARG A 158 -10.39 -3.45 -25.85
C ARG A 158 -10.17 -3.52 -27.37
N GLY A 159 -11.13 -3.02 -28.16
CA GLY A 159 -11.03 -3.00 -29.62
C GLY A 159 -9.81 -2.21 -30.12
N ARG A 160 -9.45 -1.09 -29.48
CA ARG A 160 -8.24 -0.32 -29.83
C ARG A 160 -6.93 -1.08 -29.58
N SER A 161 -6.89 -1.97 -28.59
CA SER A 161 -5.70 -2.80 -28.33
C SER A 161 -5.60 -4.03 -29.22
N GLU A 162 -6.74 -4.53 -29.71
CA GLU A 162 -6.81 -5.68 -30.63
C GLU A 162 -6.65 -5.22 -32.10
N GLY A 163 -7.04 -3.99 -32.43
CA GLY A 163 -6.94 -3.38 -33.77
C GLY A 163 -5.63 -2.66 -34.09
N GLY A 164 -4.59 -2.79 -33.26
CA GLY A 164 -3.25 -2.21 -33.51
C GLY A 164 -2.43 -2.94 -34.58
N GLY A 165 -2.99 -3.97 -35.22
CA GLY A 165 -2.45 -4.50 -36.47
C GLY A 165 -2.76 -3.52 -37.59
N VAL A 166 -1.84 -2.59 -37.85
CA VAL A 166 -1.87 -1.76 -39.06
C VAL A 166 -1.88 -2.72 -40.24
N LYS A 167 -3.04 -2.88 -40.87
CA LYS A 167 -3.13 -3.47 -42.20
C LYS A 167 -2.47 -2.45 -43.13
N LEU A 168 -1.21 -2.67 -43.48
CA LEU A 168 -0.57 -1.95 -44.58
C LEU A 168 -1.35 -2.33 -45.84
N GLU A 169 -2.31 -1.50 -46.23
CA GLU A 169 -2.85 -1.53 -47.57
C GLU A 169 -1.73 -1.09 -48.50
N VAL A 170 -1.06 -2.07 -49.10
CA VAL A 170 -0.13 -1.86 -50.21
C VAL A 170 -1.00 -1.41 -51.39
N GLY A 171 -1.07 -0.10 -51.59
CA GLY A 171 -1.67 0.50 -52.78
C GLY A 171 -0.90 0.01 -54.01
N GLY A 172 -1.57 -0.75 -54.85
CA GLY A 172 -1.09 -1.12 -56.17
C GLY A 172 -1.04 0.10 -57.07
N GLY A 173 0.10 0.27 -57.73
CA GLY A 173 0.32 1.09 -58.91
C GLY A 173 1.01 0.24 -59.96
#